data_AF-A0A6A8MLV5-F1
#
_entry.id   AF-A0A6A8MLV5-F1
#
_cell.length_a   1.000
_cell.length_b   1.000
_cell.length_c   1.000
_cell.angle_alpha   90.00
_cell.angle_beta   90.00
_cell.angle_gamma   90.00
#
_symmetry.space_group_name_H-M   'P 1'
#
loop_
_entity.id
_entity.type
_entity.pdbx_description
1 polymer ?
#
loop_
_entity_poly.entity_id
_entity_poly.type
_entity_poly.pdbx_seq_one_letter_code
_entity_poly.pdbx_strand_id
1 'polypeptide(L)'
;EAQAYVALISKGTISAGELAYYSDLPRTKIYPTLLKLENKKLAIISKSKPIMCTAIAPEDAFDSIIHEQINKVNAMNTLVSNLKKASEESRKSRGSEEKRYFHVSANNVLEHLRTMIECSKSSINIMVDQWGLGLLEECKEQLLSVLRRNLEVRLLLPSAQICSESYRAIPNEVKIRISDIIQNCFVFDETEVLMVNNENGKGAIFSSTEVLGVNQNRMFADIWRNSIKTESLADMTKNEAQEVYKIIRIINENGLTHILNSTMISKKPELDMLKLLEKNGINLKGKSLDEIIEIMDAVLQIMCSGHVNFDANTKNITIESKLNSGHSLPWVSILDGCLQKQGYKTRTVYQNNSSKGEKVLIKISKN
;
A
#
# COMPACT_ATOMS: atom_id res chain seq x y z
N GLU A 1 -36.41 -39.32 -15.81
CA GLU A 1 -37.14 -38.97 -14.58
C GLU A 1 -37.76 -37.58 -14.67
N ALA A 2 -36.97 -36.50 -14.74
CA ALA A 2 -37.49 -35.13 -14.86
C ALA A 2 -38.45 -34.94 -16.06
N GLN A 3 -38.06 -35.34 -17.26
CA GLN A 3 -38.90 -35.27 -18.46
C GLN A 3 -40.21 -36.05 -18.33
N ALA A 4 -40.17 -37.22 -17.68
CA ALA A 4 -41.36 -38.03 -17.43
C ALA A 4 -42.31 -37.37 -16.41
N TYR A 5 -41.77 -36.79 -15.33
CA TYR A 5 -42.57 -36.07 -14.35
C TYR A 5 -43.23 -34.82 -14.96
N VAL A 6 -42.51 -34.04 -15.78
CA VAL A 6 -43.06 -32.89 -16.51
C VAL A 6 -44.16 -33.30 -17.50
N ALA A 7 -43.98 -34.42 -18.21
CA ALA A 7 -45.00 -34.95 -19.10
C ALA A 7 -46.28 -35.37 -18.34
N LEU A 8 -46.14 -35.97 -17.15
CA LEU A 8 -47.28 -36.34 -16.29
C LEU A 8 -47.99 -35.11 -15.70
N ILE A 9 -47.25 -34.07 -15.30
CA ILE A 9 -47.84 -32.81 -14.82
C ILE A 9 -48.62 -32.11 -15.95
N SER A 10 -48.06 -32.07 -17.15
CA SER A 10 -48.66 -31.35 -18.29
C SER A 10 -49.84 -32.07 -18.95
N LYS A 11 -49.89 -33.41 -18.90
CA LYS A 11 -50.93 -34.22 -19.55
C LYS A 11 -51.90 -34.89 -18.57
N GLY A 12 -51.63 -34.83 -17.27
CA GLY A 12 -52.45 -35.49 -16.25
C GLY A 12 -52.27 -37.00 -16.24
N THR A 13 -53.35 -37.73 -15.98
CA THR A 13 -53.32 -39.20 -15.94
C THR A 13 -53.23 -39.80 -17.33
N ILE A 14 -52.09 -40.41 -17.66
CA ILE A 14 -51.83 -41.01 -18.98
C ILE A 14 -51.27 -42.42 -18.84
N SER A 15 -51.41 -43.23 -19.88
CA SER A 15 -50.85 -44.59 -19.90
C SER A 15 -49.33 -44.58 -20.02
N ALA A 16 -48.66 -45.66 -19.59
CA ALA A 16 -47.22 -45.81 -19.77
C ALA A 16 -46.78 -45.70 -21.25
N GLY A 17 -47.62 -46.13 -22.19
CA GLY A 17 -47.37 -46.01 -23.63
C GLY A 17 -47.43 -44.58 -24.15
N GLU A 18 -48.37 -43.78 -23.64
CA GLU A 18 -48.49 -42.35 -23.96
C GLU A 18 -47.39 -41.53 -23.30
N LEU A 19 -46.99 -41.90 -22.07
CA LEU A 19 -45.86 -41.27 -21.40
C LEU A 19 -44.59 -41.40 -22.25
N ALA A 20 -44.37 -42.55 -22.90
CA ALA A 20 -43.27 -42.75 -23.86
C ALA A 20 -43.17 -41.62 -24.88
N TYR A 21 -44.33 -41.34 -25.45
CA TYR A 21 -44.50 -40.47 -26.59
C TYR A 21 -44.37 -39.01 -26.18
N TYR A 22 -44.98 -38.62 -25.06
CA TYR A 22 -44.95 -37.24 -24.58
C TYR A 22 -43.67 -36.86 -23.84
N SER A 23 -42.92 -37.83 -23.29
CA SER A 23 -41.66 -37.55 -22.57
C SER A 23 -40.40 -37.76 -23.40
N ASP A 24 -40.51 -38.11 -24.70
CA ASP A 24 -39.40 -38.48 -25.58
C ASP A 24 -38.45 -39.53 -24.97
N LEU A 25 -39.02 -40.46 -24.19
CA LEU A 25 -38.25 -41.53 -23.56
C LEU A 25 -38.39 -42.82 -24.37
N PRO A 26 -37.30 -43.59 -24.56
CA PRO A 26 -37.38 -44.90 -25.18
C PRO A 26 -38.38 -45.79 -24.44
N ARG A 27 -39.25 -46.50 -25.18
CA ARG A 27 -40.29 -47.37 -24.60
C ARG A 27 -39.75 -48.38 -23.58
N THR A 28 -38.51 -48.84 -23.78
CA THR A 28 -37.82 -49.77 -22.87
C THR A 28 -37.46 -49.19 -21.51
N LYS A 29 -37.39 -47.85 -21.38
CA LYS A 29 -36.95 -47.15 -20.15
C LYS A 29 -38.09 -46.59 -19.30
N ILE A 30 -39.35 -46.72 -19.75
CA ILE A 30 -40.49 -46.09 -19.06
C ILE A 30 -40.84 -46.78 -17.76
N TYR A 31 -41.00 -48.10 -17.77
CA TYR A 31 -41.32 -48.84 -16.55
C TYR A 31 -40.26 -48.67 -15.44
N PRO A 32 -38.94 -48.77 -15.73
CA PRO A 32 -37.91 -48.44 -14.74
C PRO A 32 -37.98 -46.98 -14.26
N THR A 33 -38.29 -46.02 -15.14
CA THR A 33 -38.39 -44.60 -14.78
C THR A 33 -39.61 -44.34 -13.90
N LEU A 34 -40.74 -44.96 -14.20
CA LEU A 34 -41.97 -44.87 -13.42
C LEU A 34 -41.79 -45.44 -12.00
N LEU A 35 -41.17 -46.61 -11.88
CA LEU A 35 -40.85 -47.19 -10.56
C LEU A 35 -39.95 -46.28 -9.73
N LYS A 36 -39.00 -45.59 -10.35
CA LYS A 36 -38.16 -44.59 -9.65
C LYS A 36 -38.94 -43.35 -9.25
N LEU A 37 -39.87 -42.88 -10.07
CA LEU A 37 -40.76 -41.76 -9.72
C LEU A 37 -41.71 -42.14 -8.58
N GLU A 38 -42.24 -43.37 -8.57
CA GLU A 38 -43.06 -43.91 -7.48
C GLU A 38 -42.26 -44.02 -6.18
N ASN A 39 -41.05 -44.58 -6.22
CA ASN A 39 -40.15 -44.66 -5.06
C ASN A 39 -39.80 -43.29 -4.47
N LYS A 40 -39.72 -42.26 -5.33
CA LYS A 40 -39.49 -40.87 -4.93
C LYS A 40 -40.78 -40.12 -4.54
N LYS A 41 -41.93 -40.80 -4.51
CA LYS A 41 -43.26 -40.20 -4.26
C LYS A 41 -43.58 -39.03 -5.20
N LEU A 42 -43.14 -39.13 -6.45
CA LEU A 42 -43.40 -38.14 -7.51
C LEU A 42 -44.55 -38.59 -8.44
N ALA A 43 -44.87 -39.88 -8.50
CA ALA A 43 -45.95 -40.38 -9.34
C ALA A 43 -46.67 -41.56 -8.67
N ILE A 44 -47.95 -41.72 -8.98
CA ILE A 44 -48.79 -42.85 -8.57
C ILE A 44 -49.03 -43.72 -9.80
N ILE A 45 -48.78 -45.03 -9.68
CA ILE A 45 -48.99 -46.00 -10.74
C ILE A 45 -50.22 -46.85 -10.39
N SER A 46 -51.20 -46.90 -11.30
CA SER A 46 -52.37 -47.76 -11.12
C SER A 46 -52.05 -49.23 -11.47
N LYS A 47 -52.76 -50.15 -10.82
CA LYS A 47 -52.71 -51.59 -11.16
C LYS A 47 -53.68 -52.00 -12.28
N SER A 48 -54.28 -51.03 -12.97
CA SER A 48 -55.22 -51.29 -14.07
C SER A 48 -54.51 -51.78 -15.33
N LYS A 49 -55.26 -52.38 -16.26
CA LYS A 49 -54.81 -52.64 -17.63
C LYS A 49 -55.62 -51.74 -18.58
N PRO A 50 -55.03 -50.74 -19.25
CA PRO A 50 -53.60 -50.37 -19.23
C PRO A 50 -53.16 -49.72 -17.91
N ILE A 51 -51.84 -49.76 -17.65
CA ILE A 51 -51.19 -49.13 -16.49
C ILE A 51 -51.25 -47.62 -16.69
N MET A 52 -51.93 -46.94 -15.76
CA MET A 52 -52.07 -45.48 -15.76
C MET A 52 -51.11 -44.86 -14.75
N CYS A 53 -50.58 -43.70 -15.12
CA CYS A 53 -49.59 -42.98 -14.33
C CYS A 53 -50.11 -41.57 -14.10
N THR A 54 -50.07 -41.11 -12.85
CA THR A 54 -50.49 -39.77 -12.46
C THR A 54 -49.36 -39.12 -11.67
N ALA A 55 -49.00 -37.87 -11.99
CA ALA A 55 -48.05 -37.12 -11.19
C ALA A 55 -48.68 -36.71 -9.85
N ILE A 56 -47.87 -36.71 -8.80
CA ILE A 56 -48.20 -36.03 -7.55
C ILE A 56 -47.93 -34.54 -7.76
N ALA A 57 -48.81 -33.68 -7.24
CA ALA A 57 -48.70 -32.24 -7.38
C ALA A 57 -47.33 -31.75 -6.88
N PRO A 58 -46.66 -30.80 -7.57
CA PRO A 58 -45.32 -30.36 -7.18
C PRO A 58 -45.27 -29.83 -5.75
N GLU A 59 -46.35 -29.20 -5.28
CA GLU A 59 -46.49 -28.72 -3.90
C GLU A 59 -46.30 -29.90 -2.93
N ASP A 60 -47.10 -30.95 -3.04
CA ASP A 60 -47.03 -32.11 -2.15
C ASP A 60 -45.75 -32.95 -2.33
N ALA A 61 -45.27 -33.04 -3.57
CA ALA A 61 -44.12 -33.86 -3.94
C ALA A 61 -42.78 -33.29 -3.41
N PHE A 62 -42.64 -31.97 -3.41
CA PHE A 62 -41.39 -31.31 -3.02
C PHE A 62 -41.43 -30.69 -1.62
N ASP A 63 -42.60 -30.46 -1.02
CA ASP A 63 -42.72 -29.84 0.31
C ASP A 63 -41.89 -30.56 1.38
N SER A 64 -41.97 -31.89 1.46
CA SER A 64 -41.18 -32.66 2.42
C SER A 64 -39.66 -32.55 2.19
N ILE A 65 -39.25 -32.49 0.92
CA ILE A 65 -37.82 -32.40 0.54
C ILE A 65 -37.29 -31.01 0.88
N ILE A 66 -38.08 -29.97 0.59
CA ILE A 66 -37.75 -28.57 0.91
C ILE A 66 -37.64 -28.41 2.43
N HIS A 67 -38.61 -28.90 3.20
CA HIS A 67 -38.57 -28.86 4.66
C HIS A 67 -37.39 -29.63 5.24
N GLU A 68 -37.03 -30.79 4.69
CA GLU A 68 -35.85 -31.52 5.11
C GLU A 68 -34.56 -30.71 4.90
N GLN A 69 -34.42 -30.05 3.75
CA GLN A 69 -33.25 -29.20 3.47
C GLN A 69 -33.21 -27.96 4.36
N ILE A 70 -34.35 -27.31 4.59
CA ILE A 70 -34.46 -26.18 5.52
C ILE A 70 -34.03 -26.61 6.93
N ASN A 71 -34.50 -27.77 7.39
CA ASN A 71 -34.12 -28.30 8.70
C ASN A 71 -32.63 -28.61 8.79
N LYS A 72 -32.01 -29.17 7.74
CA LYS A 72 -30.56 -29.39 7.68
C LYS A 72 -29.79 -28.07 7.78
N VAL A 73 -30.21 -27.05 7.04
CA VAL A 73 -29.60 -25.70 7.08
C VAL A 73 -29.74 -25.08 8.47
N ASN A 74 -30.93 -25.15 9.07
CA ASN A 74 -31.18 -24.63 10.42
C ASN A 74 -30.37 -25.36 11.49
N ALA A 75 -30.25 -26.69 11.39
CA ALA A 75 -29.42 -27.48 12.29
C ALA A 75 -27.93 -27.09 12.15
N MET A 76 -27.42 -26.93 10.93
CA MET A 76 -26.06 -26.46 10.68
C MET A 76 -25.83 -25.06 11.26
N ASN A 77 -26.74 -24.11 11.03
CA ASN A 77 -26.65 -22.76 11.59
C ASN A 77 -26.65 -22.78 13.13
N THR A 78 -27.46 -23.65 13.74
CA THR A 78 -27.51 -23.82 15.19
C THR A 78 -26.20 -24.39 15.72
N LEU A 79 -25.62 -25.39 15.06
CA LEU A 79 -24.30 -25.94 15.42
C LEU A 79 -23.21 -24.87 15.33
N VAL A 80 -23.18 -24.08 14.25
CA VAL A 80 -22.23 -22.96 14.09
C VAL A 80 -22.41 -21.94 15.21
N SER A 81 -23.66 -21.57 15.55
CA SER A 81 -23.92 -20.65 16.65
C SER A 81 -23.47 -21.20 18.01
N ASN A 82 -23.67 -22.50 18.26
CA ASN A 82 -23.25 -23.14 19.50
C ASN A 82 -21.73 -23.22 19.59
N LEU A 83 -21.04 -23.52 18.48
CA LEU A 83 -19.58 -23.50 18.41
C LEU A 83 -19.02 -22.10 18.64
N LYS A 84 -19.67 -21.05 18.10
CA LYS A 84 -19.30 -19.65 18.40
C LYS A 84 -19.42 -19.34 19.90
N LYS A 85 -20.55 -19.70 20.52
CA LYS A 85 -20.76 -19.51 21.97
C LYS A 85 -19.74 -20.28 22.81
N ALA A 86 -19.50 -21.55 22.52
CA ALA A 86 -18.51 -22.36 23.22
C ALA A 86 -17.07 -21.80 23.06
N SER A 87 -16.74 -21.27 21.88
CA SER A 87 -15.48 -20.57 21.64
C SER A 87 -15.39 -19.28 22.47
N GLU A 88 -16.45 -18.47 22.51
CA GLU A 88 -16.51 -17.24 23.30
C GLU A 88 -16.43 -17.49 24.80
N GLU A 89 -17.12 -18.49 25.32
CA GLU A 89 -17.05 -18.91 26.72
C GLU A 89 -15.64 -19.41 27.09
N SER A 90 -15.02 -20.20 26.20
CA SER A 90 -13.62 -20.60 26.34
C SER A 90 -12.68 -19.39 26.37
N ARG A 91 -12.86 -18.41 25.48
CA ARG A 91 -12.08 -17.15 25.46
C ARG A 91 -12.25 -16.37 26.76
N LYS A 92 -13.49 -16.19 27.25
CA LYS A 92 -13.79 -15.48 28.51
C LYS A 92 -13.12 -16.14 29.72
N SER A 93 -13.10 -17.48 29.76
CA SER A 93 -12.45 -18.23 30.86
C SER A 93 -10.93 -18.10 30.87
N ARG A 94 -10.29 -17.90 29.71
CA ARG A 94 -8.83 -17.83 29.56
C ARG A 94 -8.28 -16.41 29.60
N GLY A 95 -9.12 -15.38 29.46
CA GLY A 95 -8.71 -13.98 29.39
C GLY A 95 -7.74 -13.67 28.23
N SER A 96 -7.62 -14.57 27.25
CA SER A 96 -6.66 -14.49 26.14
C SER A 96 -7.29 -15.04 24.86
N GLU A 97 -6.95 -14.42 23.72
CA GLU A 97 -7.37 -14.84 22.39
C GLU A 97 -6.15 -15.33 21.59
N GLU A 98 -6.17 -16.58 21.14
CA GLU A 98 -5.17 -17.10 20.21
C GLU A 98 -5.53 -16.66 18.79
N LYS A 99 -4.71 -15.78 18.20
CA LYS A 99 -4.77 -15.43 16.77
C LYS A 99 -3.62 -16.09 16.04
N ARG A 100 -3.93 -16.79 14.95
CA ARG A 100 -2.94 -17.42 14.07
C ARG A 100 -2.62 -16.50 12.92
N TYR A 101 -1.38 -16.55 12.45
CA TYR A 101 -0.94 -15.86 11.24
C TYR A 101 -0.75 -16.88 10.12
N PHE A 102 -0.84 -16.43 8.88
CA PHE A 102 -0.60 -17.26 7.71
C PHE A 102 0.83 -17.09 7.25
N HIS A 103 1.57 -18.19 7.20
CA HIS A 103 2.90 -18.20 6.59
C HIS A 103 2.77 -18.40 5.08
N VAL A 104 3.37 -17.52 4.30
CA VAL A 104 3.27 -17.45 2.85
C VAL A 104 4.62 -17.77 2.22
N SER A 105 4.65 -18.67 1.25
CA SER A 105 5.84 -18.95 0.45
C SER A 105 6.21 -17.75 -0.42
N ALA A 106 7.49 -17.58 -0.75
CA ALA A 106 7.95 -16.45 -1.56
C ALA A 106 7.17 -16.29 -2.88
N ASN A 107 6.86 -17.40 -3.55
CA ASN A 107 6.13 -17.39 -4.82
C ASN A 107 4.68 -16.92 -4.69
N ASN A 108 4.07 -17.04 -3.52
CA ASN A 108 2.67 -16.71 -3.30
C ASN A 108 2.49 -15.31 -2.68
N VAL A 109 3.58 -14.66 -2.23
CA VAL A 109 3.51 -13.32 -1.63
C VAL A 109 2.85 -12.32 -2.59
N LEU A 110 3.19 -12.38 -3.87
CA LEU A 110 2.63 -11.47 -4.88
C LEU A 110 1.11 -11.64 -5.04
N GLU A 111 0.62 -12.88 -5.14
CA GLU A 111 -0.83 -13.14 -5.29
C GLU A 111 -1.62 -12.66 -4.07
N HIS A 112 -1.09 -12.91 -2.88
CA HIS A 112 -1.68 -12.40 -1.65
C HIS A 112 -1.63 -10.88 -1.56
N LEU A 113 -0.50 -10.26 -1.92
CA LEU A 113 -0.34 -8.81 -1.95
C LEU A 113 -1.37 -8.15 -2.88
N ARG A 114 -1.55 -8.67 -4.10
CA ARG A 114 -2.58 -8.21 -5.05
C ARG A 114 -3.97 -8.25 -4.43
N THR A 115 -4.31 -9.37 -3.80
CA THR A 115 -5.62 -9.57 -3.14
C THR A 115 -5.83 -8.58 -1.99
N MET A 116 -4.81 -8.36 -1.15
CA MET A 116 -4.90 -7.43 -0.01
C MET A 116 -5.02 -5.97 -0.47
N ILE A 117 -4.29 -5.56 -1.51
CA ILE A 117 -4.41 -4.23 -2.11
C ILE A 117 -5.84 -4.02 -2.64
N GLU A 118 -6.40 -4.98 -3.39
CA GLU A 118 -7.76 -4.88 -3.93
C GLU A 118 -8.84 -4.79 -2.84
N CYS A 119 -8.69 -5.56 -1.76
CA CYS A 119 -9.64 -5.62 -0.64
C CYS A 119 -9.58 -4.40 0.30
N SER A 120 -8.53 -3.58 0.22
CA SER A 120 -8.35 -2.40 1.07
C SER A 120 -9.44 -1.35 0.86
N LYS A 121 -9.85 -0.67 1.93
CA LYS A 121 -11.00 0.25 1.96
C LYS A 121 -10.67 1.70 2.30
N SER A 122 -9.62 1.95 3.08
CA SER A 122 -9.31 3.27 3.63
C SER A 122 -7.91 3.75 3.30
N SER A 123 -6.87 2.99 3.66
CA SER A 123 -5.49 3.41 3.52
C SER A 123 -4.54 2.23 3.42
N ILE A 124 -3.44 2.45 2.70
CA ILE A 124 -2.36 1.50 2.54
C ILE A 124 -1.05 2.20 2.85
N ASN A 125 -0.36 1.75 3.90
CA ASN A 125 0.93 2.26 4.33
C ASN A 125 2.00 1.20 4.07
N ILE A 126 3.01 1.55 3.28
CA ILE A 126 3.95 0.59 2.71
C ILE A 126 5.38 1.02 3.01
N MET A 127 6.16 0.11 3.57
CA MET A 127 7.60 0.24 3.77
C MET A 127 8.28 -0.89 3.02
N VAL A 128 9.09 -0.58 2.02
CA VAL A 128 9.76 -1.62 1.23
C VAL A 128 11.18 -1.27 0.86
N ASP A 129 12.00 -2.29 0.70
CA ASP A 129 13.32 -2.22 0.09
C ASP A 129 13.22 -2.35 -1.45
N GLN A 130 14.36 -2.60 -2.11
CA GLN A 130 14.40 -2.82 -3.56
C GLN A 130 13.55 -4.00 -4.01
N TRP A 131 13.55 -5.10 -3.25
CA TRP A 131 12.83 -6.31 -3.61
C TRP A 131 11.33 -6.12 -3.44
N GLY A 132 10.91 -5.52 -2.31
CA GLY A 132 9.50 -5.19 -2.08
C GLY A 132 8.97 -4.13 -3.06
N LEU A 133 9.81 -3.21 -3.53
CA LEU A 133 9.46 -2.29 -4.61
C LEU A 133 9.20 -3.02 -5.94
N GLY A 134 9.96 -4.07 -6.24
CA GLY A 134 9.68 -4.94 -7.39
C GLY A 134 8.31 -5.62 -7.31
N LEU A 135 7.88 -6.05 -6.12
CA LEU A 135 6.51 -6.57 -5.93
C LEU A 135 5.44 -5.52 -6.22
N LEU A 136 5.68 -4.26 -5.83
CA LEU A 136 4.74 -3.17 -6.07
C LEU A 136 4.62 -2.79 -7.55
N GLU A 137 5.74 -2.85 -8.29
CA GLU A 137 5.75 -2.67 -9.74
C GLU A 137 4.83 -3.68 -10.43
N GLU A 138 4.85 -4.95 -9.99
CA GLU A 138 3.94 -5.99 -10.48
C GLU A 138 2.48 -5.85 -10.00
N CYS A 139 2.21 -4.95 -9.05
CA CYS A 139 0.89 -4.63 -8.51
C CYS A 139 0.32 -3.30 -9.03
N LYS A 140 0.88 -2.75 -10.12
CA LYS A 140 0.50 -1.45 -10.67
C LYS A 140 -1.00 -1.31 -10.93
N GLU A 141 -1.63 -2.31 -11.54
CA GLU A 141 -3.06 -2.29 -11.86
C GLU A 141 -3.93 -2.26 -10.60
N GLN A 142 -3.55 -3.01 -9.56
CA GLN A 142 -4.23 -3.03 -8.27
C GLN A 142 -4.09 -1.68 -7.55
N LEU A 143 -2.90 -1.08 -7.59
CA LEU A 143 -2.67 0.26 -7.05
C LEU A 143 -3.53 1.30 -7.77
N LEU A 144 -3.60 1.27 -9.11
CA LEU A 144 -4.48 2.16 -9.87
C LEU A 144 -5.96 1.97 -9.53
N SER A 145 -6.41 0.72 -9.34
CA SER A 145 -7.77 0.40 -8.91
C SER A 145 -8.11 1.00 -7.53
N VAL A 146 -7.19 0.90 -6.58
CA VAL A 146 -7.28 1.49 -5.25
C VAL A 146 -7.31 3.03 -5.31
N LEU A 147 -6.43 3.64 -6.10
CA LEU A 147 -6.35 5.08 -6.24
C LEU A 147 -7.61 5.68 -6.89
N ARG A 148 -8.22 4.98 -7.87
CA ARG A 148 -9.53 5.37 -8.45
C ARG A 148 -10.66 5.38 -7.43
N ARG A 149 -10.54 4.62 -6.34
CA ARG A 149 -11.48 4.61 -5.21
C ARG A 149 -11.16 5.69 -4.16
N ASN A 150 -10.23 6.59 -4.43
CA ASN A 150 -9.75 7.65 -3.53
C ASN A 150 -9.14 7.12 -2.21
N LEU A 151 -8.53 5.93 -2.23
CA LEU A 151 -7.77 5.45 -1.08
C LEU A 151 -6.43 6.18 -0.96
N GLU A 152 -6.01 6.42 0.27
CA GLU A 152 -4.69 7.00 0.53
C GLU A 152 -3.60 5.92 0.52
N VAL A 153 -2.68 6.01 -0.44
CA VAL A 153 -1.51 5.13 -0.52
C VAL A 153 -0.25 5.93 -0.18
N ARG A 154 0.47 5.49 0.85
CA ARG A 154 1.74 6.09 1.30
C ARG A 154 2.86 5.06 1.23
N LEU A 155 3.95 5.42 0.58
CA LEU A 155 5.07 4.54 0.29
C LEU A 155 6.38 5.13 0.81
N LEU A 156 7.06 4.40 1.68
CA LEU A 156 8.43 4.67 2.11
C LEU A 156 9.39 3.82 1.29
N LEU A 157 10.45 4.45 0.78
CA LEU A 157 11.55 3.78 0.04
C LEU A 157 12.93 4.18 0.57
N PRO A 158 13.94 3.30 0.44
CA PRO A 158 15.32 3.66 0.74
C PRO A 158 15.90 4.56 -0.34
N SER A 159 16.86 5.40 0.04
CA SER A 159 17.50 6.38 -0.85
C SER A 159 18.17 5.78 -2.09
N ALA A 160 18.57 4.50 -2.04
CA ALA A 160 19.12 3.78 -3.19
C ALA A 160 18.13 3.66 -4.37
N GLN A 161 16.82 3.69 -4.08
CA GLN A 161 15.76 3.51 -5.07
C GLN A 161 15.19 4.83 -5.62
N ILE A 162 15.75 5.97 -5.22
CA ILE A 162 15.36 7.26 -5.79
C ILE A 162 15.55 7.21 -7.32
N CYS A 163 14.51 7.57 -8.06
CA CYS A 163 14.50 7.61 -9.52
C CYS A 163 14.90 6.28 -10.21
N SER A 164 14.69 5.13 -9.57
CA SER A 164 14.84 3.82 -10.22
C SER A 164 13.73 3.57 -11.26
N GLU A 165 13.89 2.56 -12.11
CA GLU A 165 12.84 2.18 -13.08
C GLU A 165 11.55 1.77 -12.35
N SER A 166 11.66 0.93 -11.33
CA SER A 166 10.53 0.53 -10.49
C SER A 166 9.90 1.71 -9.76
N TYR A 167 10.67 2.73 -9.36
CA TYR A 167 10.12 3.98 -8.81
C TYR A 167 9.22 4.70 -9.82
N ARG A 168 9.64 4.77 -11.08
CA ARG A 168 8.87 5.40 -12.17
C ARG A 168 7.65 4.58 -12.59
N ALA A 169 7.61 3.29 -12.27
CA ALA A 169 6.47 2.43 -12.54
C ALA A 169 5.30 2.69 -11.57
N ILE A 170 5.58 3.21 -10.38
CA ILE A 170 4.57 3.54 -9.36
C ILE A 170 3.70 4.71 -9.86
N PRO A 171 2.36 4.64 -9.69
CA PRO A 171 1.47 5.74 -10.06
C PRO A 171 1.79 7.05 -9.33
N ASN A 172 1.68 8.18 -10.03
CA ASN A 172 2.03 9.51 -9.51
C ASN A 172 1.15 9.95 -8.32
N GLU A 173 -0.05 9.39 -8.17
CA GLU A 173 -0.97 9.70 -7.07
C GLU A 173 -0.53 9.05 -5.75
N VAL A 174 0.40 8.09 -5.78
CA VAL A 174 0.98 7.50 -4.57
C VAL A 174 1.92 8.51 -3.92
N LYS A 175 1.73 8.77 -2.62
CA LYS A 175 2.64 9.64 -1.88
C LYS A 175 3.91 8.85 -1.58
N ILE A 176 5.04 9.27 -2.10
CA ILE A 176 6.33 8.61 -1.88
C ILE A 176 7.22 9.48 -0.98
N ARG A 177 7.89 8.86 -0.01
CA ARG A 177 8.93 9.50 0.80
C ARG A 177 10.15 8.60 0.98
N ILE A 178 11.30 9.22 1.22
CA ILE A 178 12.57 8.53 1.38
C ILE A 178 12.96 8.46 2.85
N SER A 179 13.26 7.25 3.31
CA SER A 179 13.83 6.98 4.63
C SER A 179 14.66 5.71 4.59
N ASP A 180 15.59 5.56 5.52
CA ASP A 180 16.28 4.29 5.72
C ASP A 180 15.29 3.27 6.32
N ILE A 181 14.95 2.24 5.56
CA ILE A 181 13.94 1.22 5.90
C ILE A 181 14.63 -0.04 6.40
N ILE A 182 14.02 -0.66 7.41
CA ILE A 182 14.57 -1.82 8.11
C ILE A 182 13.89 -3.13 7.65
N GLN A 183 12.65 -3.07 7.14
CA GLN A 183 11.85 -4.26 6.80
C GLN A 183 10.81 -4.01 5.70
N ASN A 184 10.49 -5.04 4.91
CA ASN A 184 9.35 -5.05 4.00
C ASN A 184 8.04 -5.29 4.77
N CYS A 185 7.21 -4.25 4.90
CA CYS A 185 5.96 -4.27 5.65
C CYS A 185 4.86 -3.51 4.90
N PHE A 186 3.69 -4.13 4.77
CA PHE A 186 2.51 -3.57 4.15
C PHE A 186 1.38 -3.57 5.18
N VAL A 187 0.85 -2.40 5.50
CA VAL A 187 -0.24 -2.23 6.46
C VAL A 187 -1.48 -1.75 5.71
N PHE A 188 -2.56 -2.52 5.83
CA PHE A 188 -3.84 -2.26 5.17
C PHE A 188 -4.90 -1.96 6.22
N ASP A 189 -5.56 -0.80 6.09
CA ASP A 189 -6.69 -0.37 6.93
C ASP A 189 -6.43 -0.50 8.45
N GLU A 190 -5.17 -0.42 8.88
CA GLU A 190 -4.71 -0.64 10.27
C GLU A 190 -5.06 -2.01 10.89
N THR A 191 -5.68 -2.92 10.12
CA THR A 191 -6.23 -4.18 10.62
C THR A 191 -5.49 -5.40 10.09
N GLU A 192 -4.92 -5.30 8.89
CA GLU A 192 -4.16 -6.36 8.24
C GLU A 192 -2.71 -5.93 7.99
N VAL A 193 -1.79 -6.83 8.25
CA VAL A 193 -0.35 -6.60 8.05
C VAL A 193 0.24 -7.76 7.27
N LEU A 194 0.95 -7.46 6.18
CA LEU A 194 1.83 -8.39 5.48
C LEU A 194 3.27 -7.98 5.76
N MET A 195 4.03 -8.88 6.39
CA MET A 195 5.47 -8.72 6.56
C MET A 195 6.19 -9.68 5.63
N VAL A 196 7.22 -9.22 4.95
CA VAL A 196 8.04 -10.06 4.07
C VAL A 196 9.48 -10.05 4.53
N ASN A 197 10.09 -11.23 4.62
CA ASN A 197 11.49 -11.35 4.99
C ASN A 197 12.38 -10.99 3.79
N ASN A 198 13.25 -9.99 3.98
CA ASN A 198 14.13 -9.46 2.94
C ASN A 198 15.14 -10.50 2.39
N GLU A 199 15.48 -11.55 3.15
CA GLU A 199 16.50 -12.54 2.74
C GLU A 199 15.93 -13.67 1.90
N ASN A 200 14.72 -14.13 2.21
CA ASN A 200 14.15 -15.34 1.59
C ASN A 200 12.80 -15.11 0.90
N GLY A 201 12.29 -13.88 0.92
CA GLY A 201 11.03 -13.48 0.28
C GLY A 201 9.77 -14.10 0.91
N LYS A 202 9.88 -14.87 2.00
CA LYS A 202 8.71 -15.48 2.66
C LYS A 202 7.91 -14.41 3.39
N GLY A 203 6.59 -14.51 3.27
CA GLY A 203 5.64 -13.60 3.88
C GLY A 203 4.99 -14.16 5.14
N ALA A 204 4.52 -13.29 6.01
CA ALA A 204 3.59 -13.60 7.07
C ALA A 204 2.42 -12.61 7.02
N ILE A 205 1.20 -13.12 6.93
CA ILE A 205 -0.03 -12.33 6.93
C ILE A 205 -0.67 -12.42 8.30
N PHE A 206 -0.89 -11.26 8.91
CA PHE A 206 -1.57 -11.11 10.17
C PHE A 206 -2.90 -10.38 9.95
N SER A 207 -4.01 -11.06 10.23
CA SER A 207 -5.36 -10.50 10.08
C SER A 207 -5.94 -10.07 11.43
N SER A 208 -6.84 -9.08 11.42
CA SER A 208 -7.57 -8.60 12.61
C SER A 208 -6.64 -8.24 13.77
N THR A 209 -5.54 -7.54 13.47
CA THR A 209 -4.52 -7.21 14.46
C THR A 209 -4.71 -5.83 15.08
N GLU A 210 -5.42 -5.76 16.21
CA GLU A 210 -5.60 -4.51 16.96
C GLU A 210 -4.28 -4.00 17.53
N VAL A 211 -3.41 -4.89 18.03
CA VAL A 211 -2.13 -4.49 18.63
C VAL A 211 -1.05 -4.32 17.56
N LEU A 212 -0.85 -5.32 16.71
CA LEU A 212 0.23 -5.31 15.72
C LEU A 212 -0.02 -4.28 14.61
N GLY A 213 -1.23 -4.22 14.04
CA GLY A 213 -1.59 -3.26 13.00
C GLY A 213 -1.42 -1.81 13.47
N VAL A 214 -1.95 -1.48 14.66
CA VAL A 214 -1.79 -0.14 15.25
C VAL A 214 -0.32 0.18 15.54
N ASN A 215 0.46 -0.79 16.04
CA ASN A 215 1.88 -0.58 16.31
C ASN A 215 2.67 -0.31 15.02
N GLN A 216 2.47 -1.13 13.98
CA GLN A 216 3.12 -0.95 12.68
C GLN A 216 2.71 0.37 12.03
N ASN A 217 1.44 0.76 12.14
CA ASN A 217 0.97 2.03 11.63
C ASN A 217 1.58 3.24 12.37
N ARG A 218 1.76 3.13 13.70
CA ARG A 218 2.44 4.16 14.49
C ARG A 218 3.92 4.28 14.14
N MET A 219 4.61 3.14 13.99
CA MET A 219 6.00 3.10 13.52
C MET A 219 6.13 3.72 12.14
N PHE A 220 5.24 3.35 11.21
CA PHE A 220 5.15 3.97 9.89
C PHE A 220 4.97 5.48 9.98
N ALA A 221 4.03 5.96 10.80
CA ALA A 221 3.73 7.38 10.93
C ALA A 221 4.92 8.19 11.47
N ASP A 222 5.69 7.64 12.40
CA ASP A 222 6.88 8.31 12.94
C ASP A 222 7.99 8.41 11.89
N ILE A 223 8.26 7.31 11.17
CA ILE A 223 9.23 7.30 10.06
C ILE A 223 8.76 8.26 8.95
N TRP A 224 7.47 8.21 8.61
CA TRP A 224 6.86 9.08 7.61
C TRP A 224 7.05 10.55 7.94
N ARG A 225 6.87 10.95 9.19
CA ARG A 225 7.06 12.34 9.63
C ARG A 225 8.49 12.83 9.45
N ASN A 226 9.48 11.96 9.68
CA ASN A 226 10.90 12.30 9.61
C ASN A 226 11.52 12.06 8.21
N SER A 227 10.76 11.45 7.30
CA SER A 227 11.21 11.13 5.93
C SER A 227 11.18 12.31 4.96
N ILE A 228 11.98 12.21 3.90
CA ILE A 228 12.16 13.24 2.88
C ILE A 228 11.14 13.09 1.75
N LYS A 229 10.49 14.19 1.35
CA LYS A 229 9.57 14.21 0.20
C LYS A 229 10.34 14.11 -1.12
N THR A 230 9.78 13.39 -2.09
CA THR A 230 10.43 13.19 -3.41
C THR A 230 9.91 14.10 -4.53
N GLU A 231 8.86 14.89 -4.29
CA GLU A 231 8.24 15.75 -5.30
C GLU A 231 9.26 16.68 -5.99
N SER A 232 10.17 17.29 -5.22
CA SER A 232 11.23 18.18 -5.73
C SER A 232 12.39 17.45 -6.43
N LEU A 233 12.40 16.11 -6.44
CA LEU A 233 13.47 15.30 -7.02
C LEU A 233 13.06 14.64 -8.36
N ALA A 234 11.82 14.83 -8.80
CA ALA A 234 11.26 14.12 -9.94
C ALA A 234 11.96 14.43 -11.28
N ASP A 235 12.40 15.68 -11.46
CA ASP A 235 13.06 16.15 -12.69
C ASP A 235 14.59 15.96 -12.68
N MET A 236 15.16 15.52 -11.54
CA MET A 236 16.59 15.33 -11.38
C MET A 236 17.06 13.97 -11.89
N THR A 237 18.33 13.88 -12.27
CA THR A 237 18.97 12.58 -12.51
C THR A 237 19.10 11.80 -11.21
N LYS A 238 19.21 10.46 -11.32
CA LYS A 238 19.41 9.58 -10.16
C LYS A 238 20.61 10.00 -9.29
N ASN A 239 21.71 10.41 -9.93
CA ASN A 239 22.93 10.82 -9.22
C ASN A 239 22.74 12.13 -8.45
N GLU A 240 22.09 13.12 -9.06
CA GLU A 240 21.79 14.41 -8.41
C GLU A 240 20.85 14.22 -7.23
N ALA A 241 19.78 13.44 -7.40
CA ALA A 241 18.82 13.21 -6.33
C ALA A 241 19.44 12.44 -5.14
N GLN A 242 20.33 11.49 -5.41
CA GLN A 242 21.11 10.82 -4.36
C GLN A 242 22.10 11.77 -3.67
N GLU A 243 22.71 12.69 -4.41
CA GLU A 243 23.62 13.69 -3.83
C GLU A 243 22.86 14.68 -2.94
N VAL A 244 21.70 15.19 -3.38
CA VAL A 244 20.78 16.02 -2.58
C VAL A 244 20.40 15.31 -1.29
N TYR A 245 19.99 14.03 -1.36
CA TYR A 245 19.66 13.25 -0.16
C TYR A 245 20.86 13.12 0.79
N LYS A 246 22.06 12.82 0.27
CA LYS A 246 23.29 12.71 1.07
C LYS A 246 23.62 14.03 1.76
N ILE A 247 23.53 15.15 1.05
CA ILE A 247 23.74 16.49 1.61
C ILE A 247 22.77 16.73 2.78
N ILE A 248 21.49 16.46 2.58
CA ILE A 248 20.46 16.63 3.62
C ILE A 248 20.77 15.78 4.84
N ARG A 249 21.06 14.49 4.64
CA ARG A 249 21.33 13.55 5.73
C ARG A 249 22.55 13.97 6.56
N ILE A 250 23.67 14.30 5.91
CA ILE A 250 24.91 14.71 6.59
C ILE A 250 24.68 15.96 7.44
N ILE A 251 23.92 16.93 6.91
CA ILE A 251 23.64 18.17 7.63
C ILE A 251 22.70 17.91 8.82
N ASN A 252 21.68 17.08 8.65
CA ASN A 252 20.75 16.75 9.75
C ASN A 252 21.42 15.95 10.87
N GLU A 253 22.30 15.00 10.54
CA GLU A 253 22.96 14.14 11.53
C GLU A 253 24.15 14.85 12.21
N ASN A 254 24.97 15.56 11.43
CA ASN A 254 26.27 16.05 11.90
C ASN A 254 26.36 17.58 11.97
N GLY A 255 25.40 18.31 11.40
CA GLY A 255 25.48 19.76 11.25
C GLY A 255 25.58 20.48 12.59
N LEU A 256 24.71 20.16 13.55
CA LEU A 256 24.72 20.79 14.87
C LEU A 256 26.02 20.52 15.63
N THR A 257 26.50 19.27 15.62
CA THR A 257 27.78 18.87 16.23
C THR A 257 28.95 19.61 15.61
N HIS A 258 28.96 19.77 14.27
CA HIS A 258 29.99 20.51 13.57
C HIS A 258 30.02 21.99 13.98
N ILE A 259 28.84 22.61 14.05
CA ILE A 259 28.68 24.01 14.49
C ILE A 259 29.22 24.18 15.92
N LEU A 260 28.78 23.34 16.86
CA LEU A 260 29.25 23.42 18.25
C LEU A 260 30.76 23.27 18.37
N ASN A 261 31.35 22.30 17.68
CA ASN A 261 32.80 22.09 17.69
C ASN A 261 33.55 23.31 17.10
N SER A 262 33.05 23.90 16.02
CA SER A 262 33.67 25.10 15.42
C SER A 262 33.66 26.31 16.36
N THR A 263 32.60 26.45 17.17
CA THR A 263 32.45 27.53 18.15
C THR A 263 33.31 27.33 19.41
N MET A 264 33.59 26.09 19.82
CA MET A 264 34.42 25.82 21.00
C MET A 264 35.93 25.98 20.72
N ILE A 265 36.37 25.73 19.47
CA ILE A 265 37.79 25.64 19.13
C ILE A 265 38.36 26.98 18.62
N SER A 266 37.53 27.87 18.07
CA SER A 266 38.01 29.09 17.38
C SER A 266 37.47 30.39 17.99
N LYS A 267 38.31 31.43 18.06
CA LYS A 267 37.91 32.81 18.44
C LYS A 267 37.11 33.54 17.35
N LYS A 268 37.07 32.99 16.13
CA LYS A 268 36.23 33.42 15.01
C LYS A 268 35.53 32.18 14.45
N PRO A 269 34.26 31.94 14.76
CA PRO A 269 33.55 30.76 14.28
C PRO A 269 33.37 30.87 12.76
N GLU A 270 34.24 30.22 12.00
CA GLU A 270 33.96 29.93 10.59
C GLU A 270 32.95 28.78 10.55
N LEU A 271 31.67 29.14 10.42
CA LEU A 271 30.56 28.22 10.21
C LEU A 271 30.65 27.64 8.79
N ASP A 272 31.69 26.84 8.51
CA ASP A 272 31.99 26.31 7.18
C ASP A 272 31.34 24.93 7.01
N MET A 273 30.04 24.92 6.72
CA MET A 273 29.30 23.67 6.48
C MET A 273 29.77 22.96 5.20
N LEU A 274 30.46 23.67 4.30
CA LEU A 274 31.05 23.07 3.11
C LEU A 274 32.22 22.14 3.46
N LYS A 275 33.06 22.49 4.45
CA LYS A 275 34.09 21.56 4.97
C LYS A 275 33.50 20.27 5.53
N LEU A 276 32.33 20.35 6.18
CA LEU A 276 31.63 19.15 6.68
C LEU A 276 31.22 18.22 5.52
N LEU A 277 30.68 18.78 4.44
CA LEU A 277 30.31 18.02 3.24
C LEU A 277 31.54 17.39 2.58
N GLU A 278 32.64 18.15 2.42
CA GLU A 278 33.89 17.67 1.84
C GLU A 278 34.50 16.50 2.63
N LYS A 279 34.48 16.57 3.97
CA LYS A 279 34.97 15.50 4.85
C LYS A 279 34.16 14.20 4.71
N ASN A 280 32.89 14.32 4.32
CA ASN A 280 31.99 13.18 4.10
C ASN A 280 31.90 12.77 2.62
N GLY A 281 32.85 13.24 1.78
CA GLY A 281 33.00 12.78 0.39
C GLY A 281 32.11 13.48 -0.64
N ILE A 282 31.46 14.59 -0.30
CA ILE A 282 30.68 15.40 -1.25
C ILE A 282 31.58 16.49 -1.84
N ASN A 283 31.74 16.50 -3.16
CA ASN A 283 32.58 17.46 -3.86
C ASN A 283 31.76 18.39 -4.75
N LEU A 284 31.41 19.57 -4.23
CA LEU A 284 30.71 20.61 -4.96
C LEU A 284 31.65 21.51 -5.81
N LYS A 285 32.97 21.31 -5.74
CA LYS A 285 33.96 22.21 -6.39
C LYS A 285 33.98 22.11 -7.92
N GLY A 286 33.64 20.93 -8.45
CA GLY A 286 33.68 20.67 -9.90
C GLY A 286 32.42 21.12 -10.65
N LYS A 287 31.39 21.59 -9.93
CA LYS A 287 30.07 21.90 -10.47
C LYS A 287 29.94 23.36 -10.88
N SER A 288 29.14 23.62 -11.91
CA SER A 288 28.78 24.97 -12.31
C SER A 288 27.94 25.67 -11.23
N LEU A 289 27.87 27.02 -11.27
CA LEU A 289 27.04 27.77 -10.33
C LEU A 289 25.56 27.39 -10.46
N ASP A 290 25.11 27.15 -11.68
CA ASP A 290 23.72 26.78 -11.97
C ASP A 290 23.38 25.41 -11.36
N GLU A 291 24.26 24.40 -11.52
CA GLU A 291 24.11 23.09 -10.85
C GLU A 291 24.05 23.22 -9.32
N ILE A 292 24.89 24.07 -8.73
CA ILE A 292 24.88 24.28 -7.27
C ILE A 292 23.57 24.94 -6.83
N ILE A 293 23.04 25.89 -7.61
CA ILE A 293 21.76 26.54 -7.33
C ILE A 293 20.62 25.52 -7.42
N GLU A 294 20.59 24.67 -8.45
CA GLU A 294 19.56 23.63 -8.61
C GLU A 294 19.57 22.63 -7.43
N ILE A 295 20.76 22.17 -7.02
CA ILE A 295 20.90 21.28 -5.85
C ILE A 295 20.39 21.99 -4.58
N MET A 296 20.79 23.24 -4.36
CA MET A 296 20.40 23.99 -3.17
C MET A 296 18.92 24.35 -3.16
N ASP A 297 18.32 24.63 -4.31
CA ASP A 297 16.88 24.84 -4.46
C ASP A 297 16.11 23.58 -4.08
N ALA A 298 16.48 22.41 -4.61
CA ALA A 298 15.85 21.15 -4.24
C ALA A 298 15.97 20.84 -2.74
N VAL A 299 17.15 21.08 -2.14
CA VAL A 299 17.36 20.93 -0.69
C VAL A 299 16.43 21.84 0.11
N LEU A 300 16.32 23.12 -0.27
CA LEU A 300 15.49 24.10 0.43
C LEU A 300 13.99 23.82 0.25
N GLN A 301 13.56 23.37 -0.93
CA GLN A 301 12.19 22.94 -1.17
C GLN A 301 11.82 21.76 -0.26
N ILE A 302 12.70 20.76 -0.15
CA ILE A 302 12.50 19.57 0.69
C ILE A 302 12.44 19.95 2.18
N MET A 303 13.40 20.74 2.66
CA MET A 303 13.60 20.96 4.09
C MET A 303 12.72 22.06 4.68
N CYS A 304 12.43 23.12 3.91
CA CYS A 304 11.74 24.30 4.42
C CYS A 304 10.71 24.90 3.46
N SER A 305 10.38 24.18 2.37
CA SER A 305 9.50 24.70 1.30
C SER A 305 9.97 26.08 0.80
N GLY A 306 11.28 26.23 0.74
CA GLY A 306 11.98 27.44 0.33
C GLY A 306 12.48 27.36 -1.11
N HIS A 307 13.00 28.47 -1.62
CA HIS A 307 13.54 28.59 -2.97
C HIS A 307 14.83 29.40 -3.01
N VAL A 308 15.68 29.10 -4.00
CA VAL A 308 16.87 29.87 -4.35
C VAL A 308 16.60 30.58 -5.68
N ASN A 309 16.60 31.91 -5.64
CA ASN A 309 16.52 32.73 -6.84
C ASN A 309 17.87 33.42 -7.07
N PHE A 310 18.45 33.20 -8.24
CA PHE A 310 19.65 33.91 -8.70
C PHE A 310 19.26 35.00 -9.69
N ASP A 311 19.60 36.24 -9.37
CA ASP A 311 19.42 37.38 -10.26
C ASP A 311 20.76 37.68 -10.96
N ALA A 312 20.83 37.33 -12.24
CA ALA A 312 22.00 37.55 -13.09
C ALA A 312 22.35 39.04 -13.28
N ASN A 313 21.35 39.94 -13.20
CA ASN A 313 21.56 41.38 -13.39
C ASN A 313 22.20 42.02 -12.16
N THR A 314 21.72 41.65 -10.97
CA THR A 314 22.23 42.21 -9.71
C THR A 314 23.33 41.37 -9.06
N LYS A 315 23.63 40.18 -9.61
CA LYS A 315 24.56 39.18 -9.06
C LYS A 315 24.27 38.88 -7.59
N ASN A 316 22.98 38.79 -7.27
CA ASN A 316 22.53 38.46 -5.93
C ASN A 316 21.84 37.11 -5.95
N ILE A 317 22.08 36.32 -4.91
CA ILE A 317 21.32 35.12 -4.62
C ILE A 317 20.38 35.43 -3.47
N THR A 318 19.09 35.23 -3.70
CA THR A 318 18.05 35.34 -2.67
C THR A 318 17.56 33.95 -2.31
N ILE A 319 17.65 33.62 -1.03
CA ILE A 319 17.15 32.37 -0.45
C ILE A 319 15.93 32.74 0.38
N GLU A 320 14.78 32.15 0.06
CA GLU A 320 13.52 32.37 0.78
C GLU A 320 13.09 31.06 1.44
N SER A 321 12.63 31.12 2.69
CA SER A 321 12.11 29.97 3.44
C SER A 321 10.78 30.34 4.06
N LYS A 322 9.79 29.43 3.99
CA LYS A 322 8.49 29.63 4.64
C LYS A 322 8.53 29.43 6.15
N LEU A 323 9.63 28.87 6.67
CA LEU A 323 9.86 28.65 8.11
C LEU A 323 10.67 29.82 8.71
N ASN A 324 10.32 30.20 9.95
CA ASN A 324 10.91 31.31 10.73
C ASN A 324 11.70 30.81 11.96
N SER A 325 12.66 29.90 11.77
CA SER A 325 13.46 29.25 12.84
C SER A 325 14.93 28.95 12.49
N GLY A 326 15.48 29.57 11.46
CA GLY A 326 16.87 29.48 11.00
C GLY A 326 17.18 28.25 10.16
N HIS A 327 16.18 27.49 9.71
CA HIS A 327 16.37 26.27 8.91
C HIS A 327 17.04 26.52 7.56
N SER A 328 17.00 27.75 7.05
CA SER A 328 17.67 28.17 5.83
C SER A 328 19.19 28.35 6.00
N LEU A 329 19.67 28.62 7.22
CA LEU A 329 21.04 29.07 7.49
C LEU A 329 22.13 28.03 7.18
N PRO A 330 21.96 26.72 7.48
CA PRO A 330 22.97 25.72 7.11
C PRO A 330 23.21 25.66 5.61
N TRP A 331 22.15 25.82 4.81
CA TRP A 331 22.21 25.78 3.34
C TRP A 331 22.82 27.06 2.77
N VAL A 332 22.47 28.22 3.34
CA VAL A 332 23.13 29.50 3.03
C VAL A 332 24.65 29.39 3.26
N SER A 333 25.08 28.78 4.37
CA SER A 333 26.51 28.60 4.68
C SER A 333 27.21 27.72 3.64
N ILE A 334 26.58 26.64 3.18
CA ILE A 334 27.13 25.79 2.11
C ILE A 334 27.30 26.61 0.82
N LEU A 335 26.25 27.34 0.42
CA LEU A 335 26.26 28.13 -0.82
C LEU A 335 27.29 29.26 -0.76
N ASP A 336 27.39 29.96 0.37
CA ASP A 336 28.38 31.00 0.64
C ASP A 336 29.82 30.45 0.55
N GLY A 337 30.08 29.30 1.17
CA GLY A 337 31.37 28.61 1.11
C GLY A 337 31.74 28.17 -0.31
N CYS A 338 30.77 27.72 -1.11
CA CYS A 338 30.99 27.35 -2.52
C CYS A 338 31.42 28.56 -3.34
N LEU A 339 30.72 29.69 -3.18
CA LEU A 339 31.02 30.94 -3.88
C LEU A 339 32.40 31.48 -3.50
N GLN A 340 32.74 31.48 -2.21
CA GLN A 340 34.06 31.94 -1.73
C GLN A 340 35.19 31.10 -2.30
N LYS A 341 35.04 29.77 -2.36
CA LYS A 341 36.04 28.87 -2.96
C LYS A 341 36.17 29.02 -4.48
N GLN A 342 35.12 29.48 -5.18
CA GLN A 342 35.17 29.86 -6.59
C GLN A 342 35.78 31.27 -6.81
N GLY A 343 36.19 31.97 -5.75
CA GLY A 343 36.88 33.26 -5.82
C GLY A 343 35.96 34.48 -5.72
N TYR A 344 34.68 34.31 -5.42
CA TYR A 344 33.75 35.40 -5.21
C TYR A 344 33.83 35.96 -3.79
N LYS A 345 33.75 37.29 -3.65
CA LYS A 345 33.53 37.94 -2.34
C LYS A 345 32.03 38.00 -2.07
N THR A 346 31.60 37.39 -0.99
CA THR A 346 30.19 37.32 -0.61
C THR A 346 29.90 38.17 0.64
N ARG A 347 28.71 38.77 0.68
CA ARG A 347 28.16 39.40 1.88
C ARG A 347 26.74 38.91 2.11
N THR A 348 26.52 38.27 3.23
CA THR A 348 25.22 37.72 3.61
C THR A 348 24.42 38.74 4.44
N VAL A 349 23.13 38.88 4.14
CA VAL A 349 22.18 39.72 4.89
C VAL A 349 20.97 38.86 5.22
N TYR A 350 20.73 38.64 6.51
CA TYR A 350 19.61 37.86 7.01
C TYR A 350 18.44 38.78 7.39
N GLN A 351 17.25 38.48 6.90
CA GLN A 351 16.00 39.14 7.26
C GLN A 351 14.99 38.09 7.72
N ASN A 352 14.42 38.29 8.91
CA ASN A 352 13.36 37.44 9.43
C ASN A 352 12.07 38.27 9.53
N ASN A 353 10.97 37.77 8.96
CA ASN A 353 9.67 38.39 9.06
C ASN A 353 8.64 37.38 9.57
N SER A 354 8.05 37.67 10.73
CA SER A 354 7.07 36.80 11.42
C SER A 354 5.88 36.37 10.55
N SER A 355 5.53 37.16 9.51
CA SER A 355 4.40 36.88 8.62
C SER A 355 4.77 36.31 7.24
N LYS A 356 6.00 36.50 6.77
CA LYS A 356 6.41 36.18 5.39
C LYS A 356 7.49 35.11 5.27
N GLY A 357 8.06 34.65 6.38
CA GLY A 357 9.16 33.70 6.36
C GLY A 357 10.54 34.37 6.48
N GLU A 358 11.57 33.56 6.28
CA GLU A 358 12.97 33.98 6.26
C GLU A 358 13.41 34.35 4.85
N LYS A 359 14.23 35.39 4.78
CA LYS A 359 14.89 35.79 3.54
C LYS A 359 16.36 36.06 3.80
N VAL A 360 17.22 35.39 3.05
CA VAL A 360 18.66 35.58 3.10
C VAL A 360 19.15 36.05 1.75
N LEU A 361 19.82 37.20 1.74
CA LEU A 361 20.41 37.79 0.55
C LEU A 361 21.93 37.57 0.60
N ILE A 362 22.48 36.91 -0.40
CA ILE A 362 23.92 36.77 -0.61
C ILE A 362 24.30 37.70 -1.76
N LYS A 363 25.00 38.78 -1.43
CA LYS A 363 25.53 39.72 -2.43
C LYS A 363 26.87 39.21 -2.94
N ILE A 364 27.00 39.04 -4.25
CA ILE A 364 28.22 38.54 -4.89
C ILE A 364 28.97 39.73 -5.51
N SER A 365 30.23 39.89 -5.12
CA SER A 365 31.17 40.82 -5.77
C SER A 365 32.32 40.03 -6.38
N LYS A 366 32.65 40.30 -7.65
CA LYS A 366 33.87 39.76 -8.27
C LYS A 366 35.07 40.52 -7.69
N ASN A 367 36.14 39.79 -7.40
CA ASN A 367 37.45 40.40 -7.18
C ASN A 367 37.95 41.10 -8.43
#